data_AF-A0A7Y6AH99-F1
#
_entry.id   AF-A0A7Y6AH99-F1
#
_cell.length_a   1.000
_cell.length_b   1.000
_cell.length_c   1.000
_cell.angle_alpha   90.00
_cell.angle_beta   90.00
_cell.angle_gamma   90.00
#
_symmetry.space_group_name_H-M   'P 1'
#
loop_
_entity.id
_entity.type
_entity.pdbx_description
1 polymer ?
#
loop_
_entity_poly.entity_id
_entity_poly.type
_entity_poly.pdbx_seq_one_letter_code
_entity_poly.pdbx_strand_id
1 'polypeptide(L)'
;MPVLGRDDLVLCAGTVLGSPFRERVEAAAAAGFRGITLWANDWQQALADGLSPADMRTLLADHGLEIGELDGVTDWIPGGADTA
;
A
#
# COMPACT_ATOMS: atom_id res chain seq x y z
N MET A 1 -15.37 4.68 -10.13
CA MET A 1 -14.24 4.52 -9.19
C MET A 1 -13.63 5.90 -9.05
N PRO A 2 -13.35 6.40 -7.85
CA PRO A 2 -12.56 7.60 -7.71
C PRO A 2 -11.17 7.30 -8.30
N VAL A 3 -10.54 8.32 -8.86
CA VAL A 3 -9.22 8.26 -9.46
C VAL A 3 -8.43 9.35 -8.77
N LEU A 4 -7.27 9.00 -8.22
CA LEU A 4 -6.35 9.96 -7.61
C LEU A 4 -6.12 11.18 -8.52
N GLY A 5 -6.39 12.36 -7.98
CA GLY A 5 -6.19 13.65 -8.61
C GLY A 5 -4.79 14.22 -8.34
N ARG A 6 -4.47 15.33 -9.01
CA ARG A 6 -3.18 16.03 -8.85
C ARG A 6 -2.91 16.50 -7.42
N ASP A 7 -3.96 16.89 -6.71
CA ASP A 7 -3.88 17.49 -5.38
C ASP A 7 -4.05 16.46 -4.25
N ASP A 8 -4.26 15.18 -4.62
CA ASP A 8 -4.39 14.09 -3.66
C ASP A 8 -3.02 13.68 -3.10
N LEU A 9 -2.94 13.55 -1.78
CA LEU A 9 -1.74 13.08 -1.11
C LEU A 9 -1.73 11.55 -1.03
N VAL A 10 -0.57 10.96 -1.34
CA VAL A 10 -0.31 9.52 -1.24
C VAL A 10 0.75 9.26 -0.17
N LEU A 11 0.45 8.40 0.80
CA LEU A 11 1.42 8.01 1.83
C LEU A 11 2.40 6.98 1.25
N CYS A 12 3.67 7.36 1.14
CA CYS A 12 4.75 6.44 0.79
C CYS A 12 4.94 5.39 1.90
N ALA A 13 4.90 4.10 1.54
CA ALA A 13 5.08 2.96 2.45
C ALA A 13 6.41 3.04 3.22
N GLY A 14 7.46 3.55 2.58
CA GLY A 14 8.78 3.79 3.21
C GLY A 14 8.76 4.80 4.36
N THR A 15 7.69 5.57 4.54
CA THR A 15 7.53 6.53 5.66
C THR A 15 7.25 5.81 6.98
N VAL A 16 6.59 4.66 6.94
CA VAL A 16 6.13 3.88 8.12
C VAL A 16 6.48 2.40 7.94
N LEU A 17 7.76 2.10 7.77
CA LEU A 17 8.24 0.74 7.51
C LEU A 17 7.81 -0.26 8.60
N GLY A 18 7.46 -1.48 8.17
CA GLY A 18 7.08 -2.58 9.06
C GLY A 18 5.68 -2.47 9.67
N SER A 19 4.92 -1.42 9.35
CA SER A 19 3.52 -1.31 9.77
C SER A 19 2.65 -2.36 9.05
N PRO A 20 1.79 -3.12 9.74
CA PRO A 20 0.82 -4.00 9.11
C PRO A 20 -0.08 -3.23 8.13
N PHE A 21 -0.49 -3.89 7.02
CA PHE A 21 -1.27 -3.25 5.96
C PHE A 21 -2.51 -2.52 6.48
N ARG A 22 -3.26 -3.15 7.39
CA ARG A 22 -4.47 -2.56 7.99
C ARG A 22 -4.18 -1.28 8.76
N GLU A 23 -3.19 -1.31 9.63
CA GLU A 23 -2.82 -0.15 10.45
C GLU A 23 -2.37 1.01 9.57
N ARG A 24 -1.65 0.73 8.48
CA ARG A 24 -1.24 1.74 7.51
C ARG A 24 -2.43 2.37 6.79
N VAL A 25 -3.43 1.59 6.38
CA VAL A 25 -4.66 2.11 5.76
C VAL A 25 -5.42 3.02 6.74
N GLU A 26 -5.60 2.55 7.98
CA GLU A 26 -6.30 3.30 9.03
C GLU A 26 -5.58 4.62 9.35
N ALA A 27 -4.25 4.59 9.49
CA ALA A 27 -3.43 5.77 9.77
C ALA A 27 -3.43 6.76 8.60
N ALA A 28 -3.30 6.29 7.36
CA ALA A 28 -3.34 7.14 6.16
C ALA A 28 -4.68 7.86 6.03
N ALA A 29 -5.80 7.15 6.24
CA ALA A 29 -7.13 7.73 6.21
C ALA A 29 -7.32 8.77 7.33
N ALA A 30 -6.90 8.45 8.55
CA ALA A 30 -6.98 9.37 9.69
C ALA A 30 -6.17 10.66 9.48
N ALA A 31 -5.06 10.57 8.75
CA ALA A 31 -4.20 11.71 8.41
C ALA A 31 -4.67 12.49 7.15
N GLY A 32 -5.75 12.06 6.49
CA GLY A 32 -6.33 12.75 5.33
C GLY A 32 -5.63 12.45 3.99
N PHE A 33 -4.84 11.39 3.90
CA PHE A 33 -4.33 10.91 2.61
C PHE A 33 -5.47 10.29 1.80
N ARG A 34 -5.30 10.27 0.47
CA ARG A 34 -6.24 9.64 -0.47
C ARG A 34 -5.68 8.37 -1.11
N GLY A 35 -4.39 8.08 -0.92
CA GLY A 35 -3.81 6.80 -1.29
C GLY A 35 -2.62 6.38 -0.44
N ILE A 36 -2.18 5.16 -0.65
CA ILE A 36 -0.92 4.60 -0.12
C ILE A 36 -0.10 4.00 -1.26
N THR A 37 1.21 3.92 -1.10
CA THR A 37 2.05 3.05 -1.94
C THR A 37 2.16 1.65 -1.34
N LEU A 38 2.58 0.67 -2.14
CA LEU A 38 2.63 -0.73 -1.73
C LEU A 38 3.87 -1.44 -2.29
N TRP A 39 4.60 -2.13 -1.41
CA TRP A 39 5.72 -2.98 -1.79
C TRP A 39 5.22 -4.41 -2.02
N ALA A 40 5.94 -5.20 -2.82
CA ALA A 40 5.59 -6.61 -3.01
C ALA A 40 5.60 -7.39 -1.68
N ASN A 41 6.56 -7.10 -0.79
CA ASN A 41 6.66 -7.74 0.51
C ASN A 41 5.48 -7.36 1.45
N ASP A 42 5.03 -6.11 1.45
CA ASP A 42 3.83 -5.69 2.21
C ASP A 42 2.60 -6.52 1.81
N TRP A 43 2.44 -6.78 0.51
CA TRP A 43 1.37 -7.61 -0.01
C TRP A 43 1.47 -9.06 0.48
N GLN A 44 2.67 -9.65 0.45
CA GLN A 44 2.89 -11.00 0.96
C GLN A 44 2.64 -11.08 2.47
N GLN A 45 3.07 -10.07 3.22
CA GLN A 45 2.81 -9.99 4.66
C GLN A 45 1.31 -9.87 4.96
N ALA A 46 0.57 -9.04 4.20
CA ALA A 46 -0.87 -8.94 4.35
C ALA A 46 -1.60 -10.27 4.11
N LEU A 47 -1.14 -11.06 3.12
CA LEU A 47 -1.64 -12.42 2.89
C LEU A 47 -1.29 -13.35 4.06
N ALA A 48 -0.05 -13.27 4.58
CA ALA A 48 0.39 -14.06 5.73
C ALA A 48 -0.38 -13.71 7.01
N ASP A 49 -0.79 -12.45 7.16
CA ASP A 49 -1.65 -11.96 8.25
C ASP A 49 -3.12 -12.36 8.10
N GLY A 50 -3.46 -13.09 7.03
CA GLY A 50 -4.77 -13.67 6.78
C GLY A 50 -5.74 -12.78 5.98
N LEU A 51 -5.27 -11.67 5.40
CA LEU A 51 -6.12 -10.87 4.52
C LEU A 51 -6.17 -11.52 3.14
N SER A 52 -7.38 -11.64 2.58
CA SER A 52 -7.53 -11.95 1.16
C SER A 52 -7.34 -10.69 0.30
N PRO A 53 -7.06 -10.84 -1.01
CA PRO A 53 -7.11 -9.74 -1.97
C PRO A 53 -8.43 -8.95 -1.94
N ALA A 54 -9.54 -9.63 -1.65
CA ALA A 54 -10.84 -8.99 -1.53
C ALA A 54 -10.92 -8.15 -0.25
N ASP A 55 -10.43 -8.65 0.88
CA ASP A 55 -10.39 -7.92 2.14
C ASP A 55 -9.53 -6.66 2.03
N MET A 56 -8.37 -6.74 1.38
CA MET A 56 -7.50 -5.59 1.15
C MET A 56 -8.19 -4.50 0.31
N ARG A 57 -8.90 -4.90 -0.76
CA ARG A 57 -9.66 -3.97 -1.60
C ARG A 57 -10.83 -3.34 -0.84
N THR A 58 -11.57 -4.13 -0.06
CA THR A 58 -12.67 -3.65 0.78
C THR A 58 -12.14 -2.68 1.83
N LEU A 59 -11.04 -2.99 2.49
CA LEU A 59 -10.44 -2.14 3.50
C LEU A 59 -10.01 -0.78 2.93
N LEU A 60 -9.38 -0.77 1.75
CA LEU A 60 -9.08 0.47 1.05
C LEU A 60 -10.36 1.26 0.70
N ALA A 61 -11.38 0.58 0.16
CA ALA A 61 -12.63 1.21 -0.23
C ALA A 61 -13.40 1.81 0.96
N ASP A 62 -13.48 1.10 2.08
CA ASP A 62 -14.14 1.52 3.31
C ASP A 62 -13.49 2.78 3.92
N HIS A 63 -12.18 2.92 3.73
CA HIS A 63 -11.40 4.08 4.19
C HIS A 63 -11.25 5.17 3.13
N GLY A 64 -11.83 4.99 1.93
CA GLY A 64 -11.65 5.93 0.85
C GLY A 64 -10.18 6.10 0.46
N LEU A 65 -9.44 5.00 0.38
CA LEU A 65 -8.06 4.97 -0.05
C LEU A 65 -7.91 4.16 -1.34
N GLU A 66 -6.85 4.47 -2.09
CA GLU A 66 -6.44 3.76 -3.30
C GLU A 66 -4.95 3.39 -3.22
N ILE A 67 -4.54 2.36 -3.96
CA ILE A 67 -3.12 2.12 -4.19
C ILE A 67 -2.67 3.07 -5.31
N GLY A 68 -1.83 4.04 -4.96
CA GLY A 68 -1.34 5.03 -5.91
C GLY A 68 -0.11 4.57 -6.71
N GLU A 69 0.70 3.70 -6.11
CA GLU A 69 1.98 3.26 -6.68
C GLU A 69 2.38 1.88 -6.15
N LEU A 70 3.06 1.10 -6.99
CA LEU A 70 3.81 -0.08 -6.58
C LEU A 70 5.29 0.28 -6.54
N ASP A 71 5.88 0.13 -5.37
CA ASP A 71 7.29 0.44 -5.13
C ASP A 71 8.17 -0.80 -5.33
N GLY A 72 9.47 -0.56 -5.48
CA GLY A 72 10.49 -1.62 -5.37
C GLY A 72 10.51 -2.62 -6.52
N VAL A 73 9.75 -2.38 -7.60
CA VAL A 73 9.67 -3.28 -8.77
C VAL A 73 10.98 -3.23 -9.57
N THR A 74 11.95 -4.04 -9.15
CA THR A 74 13.33 -4.01 -9.64
C THR A 74 13.81 -5.35 -10.21
N ASP A 75 12.92 -6.35 -10.32
CA ASP A 75 13.18 -7.72 -10.78
C ASP A 75 13.82 -7.80 -12.18
N TRP A 76 13.71 -6.74 -12.97
CA TRP A 76 14.31 -6.64 -14.30
C TRP A 76 15.83 -6.38 -14.27
N ILE A 77 16.39 -6.01 -13.11
CA ILE A 77 17.82 -5.74 -12.93
C ILE A 77 18.56 -7.07 -12.65
N PRO A 78 19.57 -7.45 -13.47
CA PRO A 78 20.34 -8.67 -13.23
C PRO A 78 21.00 -8.65 -11.84
N GLY A 79 20.71 -9.69 -11.03
CA GLY A 79 21.24 -9.77 -9.66
C GLY A 79 20.54 -8.86 -8.65
N GLY A 80 19.44 -8.20 -9.03
CA GLY A 80 18.54 -7.55 -8.09
C GLY A 80 18.04 -8.55 -7.06
N ALA A 81 18.25 -8.24 -5.79
CA ALA A 81 17.57 -8.96 -4.71
C ALA A 81 16.15 -8.41 -4.57
N ASP A 82 15.23 -9.25 -4.10
CA ASP A 82 13.94 -8.85 -3.54
C ASP A 82 14.23 -8.00 -2.29
N THR A 83 14.68 -6.76 -2.48
CA THR A 83 15.08 -5.91 -1.36
C THR A 83 13.89 -5.13 -0.85
N ALA A 84 13.39 -5.70 0.25
CA ALA A 84 12.71 -5.11 1.40
C ALA A 84 11.17 -5.18 1.41
#